data_AF-A0A8H6TAQ6-F1
#
_entry.id   AF-A0A8H6TAQ6-F1
#
_cell.length_a   1.000
_cell.length_b   1.000
_cell.length_c   1.000
_cell.angle_alpha   90.00
_cell.angle_beta   90.00
_cell.angle_gamma   90.00
#
_symmetry.space_group_name_H-M   'P 1'
#
loop_
_entity.id
_entity.type
_entity.pdbx_description
1 polymer ?
#
loop_
_entity_poly.entity_id
_entity_poly.type
_entity_poly.pdbx_seq_one_letter_code
_entity_poly.pdbx_strand_id
1 'polypeptide(L)'
;MSTRLLHAIEAKPNVVRDGLRYLCLDHANTLSSDGIHRLLQTARRVVDFTITTSDARPDLLPLLTAMPDLRRFTGPLHGLFGTRSLIPTRGIDPTHPFFNNITHLDIFDEPTGPFVKAAGRDTPTLATPSTHETLSRLPALTHLSFSNPSGESWTPVESLLADCPRLVVLVLLWPKWRAPSRRQWANTSPVRDPRLVCGVYDGGRDAWADWENHALRGEADFWERAEEFVKRKLCKDVDAECFWMGGEDFLLALPEADSSGSEAEAD
;
A
#
# COMPACT_ATOMS: atom_id res chain seq x y z
N MET A 1 -21.87 10.16 2.21
CA MET A 1 -21.47 9.31 3.36
C MET A 1 -20.87 10.13 4.51
N SER A 2 -20.01 11.12 4.21
CA SER A 2 -19.39 12.08 5.16
C SER A 2 -20.28 12.57 6.33
N THR A 3 -21.48 13.11 6.06
CA THR A 3 -22.36 13.67 7.11
C THR A 3 -22.84 12.62 8.13
N ARG A 4 -23.03 11.36 7.70
CA ARG A 4 -23.50 10.29 8.58
C ARG A 4 -22.42 9.85 9.57
N LEU A 5 -21.15 9.83 9.14
CA LEU A 5 -20.04 9.44 10.00
C LEU A 5 -19.74 10.51 11.05
N LEU A 6 -19.75 11.79 10.67
CA LEU A 6 -19.63 12.89 11.63
C LEU A 6 -20.78 12.91 12.64
N HIS A 7 -22.02 12.70 12.16
CA HIS A 7 -23.16 12.55 13.05
C HIS A 7 -23.03 11.32 13.97
N ALA A 8 -22.45 10.21 13.50
CA ALA A 8 -22.19 9.04 14.35
C ALA A 8 -21.13 9.32 15.42
N ILE A 9 -20.07 10.07 15.10
CA ILE A 9 -19.07 10.54 16.06
C ILE A 9 -19.74 11.40 17.14
N GLU A 10 -20.65 12.28 16.76
CA GLU A 10 -21.38 13.17 17.68
C GLU A 10 -22.40 12.42 18.55
N ALA A 11 -23.24 11.61 17.92
CA ALA A 11 -24.34 10.94 18.59
C ALA A 11 -23.88 9.72 19.41
N LYS A 12 -22.82 9.04 18.98
CA LYS A 12 -22.34 7.77 19.57
C LYS A 12 -20.80 7.67 19.58
N PRO A 13 -20.10 8.59 20.25
CA PRO A 13 -18.62 8.64 20.23
C PRO A 13 -17.96 7.36 20.73
N ASN A 14 -18.54 6.71 21.76
CA ASN A 14 -18.01 5.45 22.29
C ASN A 14 -18.09 4.31 21.27
N VAL A 15 -19.15 4.26 20.45
CA VAL A 15 -19.29 3.23 19.41
C VAL A 15 -18.22 3.41 18.33
N VAL A 16 -17.95 4.65 17.91
CA VAL A 16 -16.89 4.93 16.94
C VAL A 16 -15.51 4.65 17.56
N ARG A 17 -15.28 5.08 18.80
CA ARG A 17 -14.00 4.90 19.49
C ARG A 17 -13.64 3.43 19.70
N ASP A 18 -14.62 2.65 20.16
CA ASP A 18 -14.38 1.28 20.64
C ASP A 18 -14.68 0.23 19.55
N GLY A 19 -15.53 0.57 18.58
CA GLY A 19 -16.03 -0.35 17.56
C GLY A 19 -15.43 -0.18 16.15
N LEU A 20 -14.87 0.98 15.80
CA LEU A 20 -14.30 1.17 14.46
C LEU A 20 -12.94 0.47 14.34
N ARG A 21 -12.89 -0.61 13.56
CA ARG A 21 -11.68 -1.43 13.33
C ARG A 21 -11.03 -1.21 11.97
N TYR A 22 -11.83 -0.89 10.95
CA TYR A 22 -11.40 -0.70 9.57
C TYR A 22 -11.80 0.71 9.13
N LEU A 23 -10.86 1.47 8.58
CA LEU A 23 -11.11 2.83 8.14
C LEU A 23 -10.41 3.12 6.80
N CYS A 24 -11.18 3.52 5.80
CA CYS A 24 -10.68 3.93 4.49
C CYS A 24 -11.02 5.40 4.22
N LEU A 25 -9.99 6.20 3.92
CA LEU A 25 -10.05 7.59 3.48
C LEU A 25 -9.62 7.69 2.01
N ASP A 26 -10.58 7.50 1.11
CA ASP A 26 -10.46 7.72 -0.34
C ASP A 26 -10.93 9.11 -0.78
N HIS A 27 -10.53 9.55 -1.98
CA HIS A 27 -10.85 10.82 -2.65
C HIS A 27 -12.35 11.12 -2.72
N ALA A 28 -13.21 10.10 -2.71
CA ALA A 28 -14.65 10.27 -2.64
C ALA A 28 -15.14 10.79 -1.27
N ASN A 29 -14.27 10.84 -0.26
CA ASN A 29 -14.62 11.33 1.06
C ASN A 29 -14.72 12.86 1.07
N THR A 30 -15.94 13.33 1.25
CA THR A 30 -16.25 14.76 1.42
C THR A 30 -16.04 15.24 2.86
N LEU A 31 -15.10 14.66 3.61
CA LEU A 31 -14.78 15.13 4.95
C LEU A 31 -13.81 16.30 4.86
N SER A 32 -14.06 17.35 5.64
CA SER A 32 -13.06 18.42 5.82
C SER A 32 -11.84 17.88 6.58
N SER A 33 -10.71 18.59 6.49
CA SER A 33 -9.52 18.29 7.30
C SER A 33 -9.87 18.14 8.79
N ASP A 34 -10.66 19.06 9.34
CA ASP A 34 -11.09 18.99 10.74
C ASP A 34 -11.96 17.76 11.03
N GLY A 35 -12.79 17.36 10.07
CA GLY A 35 -13.59 16.14 10.16
C GLY A 35 -12.72 14.88 10.20
N ILE A 36 -11.67 14.82 9.37
CA ILE A 36 -10.68 13.73 9.37
C ILE A 36 -9.95 13.68 10.72
N HIS A 37 -9.47 14.83 11.20
CA HIS A 37 -8.80 14.92 12.51
C HIS A 37 -9.69 14.42 13.63
N ARG A 38 -10.93 14.89 13.70
CA ARG A 38 -11.89 14.51 14.73
C ARG A 38 -12.22 13.01 14.68
N LEU A 39 -12.38 12.45 13.48
CA LEU A 39 -12.57 11.02 13.29
C LEU A 39 -11.39 10.21 13.82
N LEU A 40 -10.16 10.54 13.39
CA LEU A 40 -8.95 9.82 13.79
C LEU A 40 -8.64 9.99 15.29
N GLN A 41 -8.93 11.14 15.88
CA GLN A 41 -8.82 11.36 17.34
C GLN A 41 -9.80 10.47 18.13
N THR A 42 -10.96 10.16 17.54
CA THR A 42 -11.99 9.33 18.17
C THR A 42 -11.71 7.85 17.95
N ALA A 43 -11.35 7.43 16.74
CA ALA A 43 -11.21 6.03 16.34
C ALA A 43 -9.89 5.37 16.81
N ARG A 44 -9.80 4.98 18.09
CA ARG A 44 -8.56 4.47 18.70
C ARG A 44 -8.27 2.98 18.45
N ARG A 45 -9.30 2.21 18.07
CA ARG A 45 -9.24 0.74 17.91
C ARG A 45 -9.04 0.30 16.46
N VAL A 46 -8.70 1.24 15.57
CA VAL A 46 -8.42 0.95 14.16
C VAL A 46 -7.23 0.00 14.06
N VAL A 47 -7.40 -1.06 13.28
CA VAL A 47 -6.39 -2.08 12.98
C VAL A 47 -5.85 -1.93 11.57
N ASP A 48 -6.72 -1.49 10.66
CA ASP A 48 -6.46 -1.35 9.24
C ASP A 48 -6.90 0.05 8.80
N PHE A 49 -5.92 0.81 8.34
CA PHE A 49 -6.13 2.19 7.89
C PHE A 49 -5.62 2.37 6.47
N THR A 50 -6.52 2.82 5.61
CA THR A 50 -6.26 3.13 4.20
C THR A 50 -6.45 4.61 3.96
N ILE A 51 -5.52 5.24 3.25
CA ILE A 51 -5.61 6.64 2.84
C ILE A 51 -5.03 6.84 1.44
N THR A 52 -5.75 7.58 0.58
CA THR A 52 -5.27 7.88 -0.78
C THR A 52 -4.38 9.13 -0.82
N THR A 53 -3.81 9.37 -2.00
CA THR A 53 -2.67 10.28 -2.18
C THR A 53 -2.97 11.76 -1.97
N SER A 54 -4.23 12.19 -2.05
CA SER A 54 -4.58 13.60 -1.79
C SER A 54 -4.59 13.94 -0.31
N ASP A 55 -4.81 12.95 0.56
CA ASP A 55 -5.20 13.20 1.95
C ASP A 55 -4.11 12.84 2.95
N ALA A 56 -3.09 12.09 2.51
CA ALA A 56 -1.92 11.76 3.31
C ALA A 56 -1.08 13.01 3.61
N ARG A 57 -1.05 13.40 4.89
CA ARG A 57 -0.39 14.61 5.36
C ARG A 57 0.35 14.36 6.69
N PRO A 58 1.44 15.10 6.98
CA PRO A 58 2.25 14.85 8.18
C PRO A 58 1.55 15.09 9.50
N ASP A 59 0.56 15.97 9.54
CA ASP A 59 -0.25 16.26 10.72
C ASP A 59 -1.11 15.07 11.17
N LEU A 60 -1.28 14.04 10.34
CA LEU A 60 -1.97 12.80 10.70
C LEU A 60 -1.09 11.83 11.50
N LEU A 61 0.25 11.92 11.39
CA LEU A 61 1.17 10.96 12.05
C LEU A 61 0.98 10.87 13.57
N PRO A 62 0.81 11.96 14.33
CA PRO A 62 0.54 11.87 15.77
C PRO A 62 -0.77 11.13 16.08
N LEU A 63 -1.78 11.27 15.23
CA LEU A 63 -3.08 10.61 15.41
C LEU A 63 -2.96 9.10 15.17
N LEU A 64 -2.30 8.71 14.07
CA LEU A 64 -2.05 7.31 13.72
C LEU A 64 -1.15 6.62 14.75
N THR A 65 -0.11 7.31 15.24
CA THR A 65 0.78 6.81 16.30
C THR A 65 0.03 6.48 17.59
N ALA A 66 -1.06 7.19 17.85
CA ALA A 66 -1.87 7.01 19.04
C ALA A 66 -3.00 5.96 18.86
N MET A 67 -2.89 5.11 17.83
CA MET A 67 -3.72 3.93 17.59
C MET A 67 -2.91 2.66 17.92
N PRO A 68 -2.98 2.14 19.15
CA PRO A 68 -2.11 1.05 19.60
C PRO A 68 -2.37 -0.29 18.91
N ASP A 69 -3.53 -0.43 18.26
CA ASP A 69 -3.95 -1.64 17.54
C ASP A 69 -3.71 -1.55 16.03
N LEU A 70 -3.21 -0.42 15.51
CA LEU A 70 -2.94 -0.26 14.09
C LEU A 70 -1.83 -1.23 13.67
N ARG A 71 -2.12 -2.09 12.69
CA ARG A 71 -1.21 -3.13 12.18
C ARG A 71 -1.05 -3.09 10.68
N ARG A 72 -2.06 -2.59 9.96
CA ARG A 72 -2.09 -2.50 8.51
C ARG A 72 -2.24 -1.05 8.08
N PHE A 73 -1.38 -0.61 7.19
CA PHE A 73 -1.45 0.72 6.59
C PHE A 73 -1.37 0.61 5.07
N THR A 74 -2.29 1.29 4.39
CA THR A 74 -2.32 1.43 2.93
C THR A 74 -2.31 2.90 2.55
N GLY A 75 -1.35 3.32 1.73
CA GLY A 75 -1.28 4.70 1.23
C GLY A 75 0.14 5.15 0.88
N PRO A 76 0.32 6.42 0.50
CA PRO A 76 1.66 6.95 0.24
C PRO A 76 2.36 7.34 1.54
N LEU A 77 3.58 6.85 1.73
CA LEU A 77 4.42 7.29 2.84
C LEU A 77 4.99 8.68 2.59
N HIS A 78 5.26 9.01 1.33
CA HIS A 78 5.78 10.31 0.93
C HIS A 78 4.86 11.47 1.39
N GLY A 79 3.53 11.27 1.34
CA GLY A 79 2.54 12.23 1.83
C GLY A 79 2.57 12.38 3.37
N LEU A 80 2.70 11.27 4.10
CA LEU A 80 2.77 11.29 5.57
C LEU A 80 4.08 11.86 6.12
N PHE A 81 5.21 11.64 5.47
CA PHE A 81 6.51 12.13 5.94
C PHE A 81 6.96 13.42 5.25
N GLY A 82 6.09 13.98 4.38
CA GLY A 82 6.10 15.40 4.04
C GLY A 82 6.75 15.80 2.72
N THR A 83 7.08 14.89 1.81
CA THR A 83 7.94 15.17 0.65
C THR A 83 7.39 16.12 -0.42
N ARG A 84 6.17 16.64 -0.29
CA ARG A 84 5.52 17.49 -1.31
C ARG A 84 5.74 19.00 -1.13
N SER A 85 6.34 19.47 -0.04
CA SER A 85 6.64 20.91 0.13
C SER A 85 8.04 21.28 -0.33
N LEU A 86 8.22 22.52 -0.83
CA LEU A 86 9.49 23.17 -1.20
C LEU A 86 10.53 23.26 -0.06
N ILE A 87 10.26 22.65 1.08
CA ILE A 87 11.11 22.62 2.27
C ILE A 87 11.79 21.26 2.30
N PRO A 88 13.12 21.17 2.49
CA PRO A 88 13.83 19.90 2.58
C PRO A 88 13.20 19.05 3.68
N THR A 89 12.43 18.06 3.29
CA THR A 89 11.81 17.16 4.25
C THR A 89 12.85 16.18 4.74
N ARG A 90 12.91 16.03 6.05
CA ARG A 90 13.57 14.87 6.67
C ARG A 90 12.89 13.66 6.05
N GLY A 91 13.68 12.77 5.42
CA GLY A 91 13.15 11.54 4.84
C GLY A 91 12.36 10.72 5.87
N ILE A 92 11.76 9.62 5.44
CA ILE A 92 11.04 8.74 6.37
C ILE A 92 12.00 8.30 7.48
N ASP A 93 11.65 8.61 8.72
CA ASP A 93 12.36 8.13 9.90
C ASP A 93 11.83 6.73 10.24
N PRO A 94 12.60 5.65 10.00
CA PRO A 94 12.14 4.29 10.30
C PRO A 94 11.98 4.03 11.79
N THR A 95 12.52 4.90 12.66
CA THR A 95 12.37 4.83 14.11
C THR A 95 11.12 5.55 14.62
N HIS A 96 10.35 6.18 13.72
CA HIS A 96 9.14 6.89 14.09
C HIS A 96 8.12 5.92 14.74
N PRO A 97 7.53 6.25 15.91
CA PRO A 97 6.67 5.33 16.67
C PRO A 97 5.45 4.79 15.92
N PHE A 98 4.99 5.48 14.87
CA PHE A 98 3.99 5.00 13.92
C PHE A 98 4.27 3.57 13.43
N PHE A 99 5.53 3.24 13.14
CA PHE A 99 5.91 1.95 12.57
C PHE A 99 6.05 0.82 13.58
N ASN A 100 6.03 1.10 14.89
CA ASN A 100 6.33 0.11 15.93
C ASN A 100 5.49 -1.15 15.84
N ASN A 101 4.25 -1.02 15.38
CA ASN A 101 3.31 -2.13 15.26
C ASN A 101 2.89 -2.45 13.83
N ILE A 102 3.40 -1.73 12.83
CA ILE A 102 2.98 -1.95 11.44
C ILE A 102 3.62 -3.24 10.94
N THR A 103 2.74 -4.20 10.65
CA THR A 103 3.11 -5.54 10.16
C THR A 103 2.82 -5.69 8.67
N HIS A 104 1.79 -4.99 8.17
CA HIS A 104 1.41 -4.98 6.76
C HIS A 104 1.44 -3.55 6.24
N LEU A 105 2.10 -3.37 5.11
CA LEU A 105 2.29 -2.06 4.51
C LEU A 105 2.05 -2.15 3.01
N ASP A 106 1.01 -1.46 2.52
CA ASP A 106 0.73 -1.31 1.10
C ASP A 106 1.04 0.11 0.65
N ILE A 107 2.06 0.25 -0.19
CA ILE A 107 2.69 1.51 -0.51
C ILE A 107 2.34 1.91 -1.94
N PHE A 108 1.87 3.14 -2.11
CA PHE A 108 1.58 3.73 -3.43
C PHE A 108 2.80 4.43 -4.06
N ASP A 109 3.94 4.37 -3.37
CA ASP A 109 5.22 4.96 -3.76
C ASP A 109 6.06 3.97 -4.58
N GLU A 110 7.00 4.48 -5.39
CA GLU A 110 7.94 3.64 -6.13
C GLU A 110 9.03 3.03 -5.22
N PRO A 111 9.41 1.76 -5.44
CA PRO A 111 10.50 1.14 -4.69
C PRO A 111 11.89 1.64 -5.13
N THR A 112 12.02 2.15 -6.36
CA THR A 112 13.29 2.45 -7.06
C THR A 112 13.84 3.86 -6.87
N GLY A 113 13.03 4.83 -6.43
CA GLY A 113 13.44 6.23 -6.37
C GLY A 113 13.71 6.72 -4.94
N PRO A 114 14.55 7.75 -4.73
CA PRO A 114 14.30 8.65 -3.62
C PRO A 114 12.84 9.12 -3.74
N PHE A 115 12.12 9.28 -2.63
CA PHE A 115 10.70 9.71 -2.60
C PHE A 115 10.40 11.02 -3.36
N VAL A 116 11.43 11.70 -3.85
CA VAL A 116 11.38 12.93 -4.61
C VAL A 116 11.99 12.67 -6.00
N LYS A 117 11.16 12.33 -7.00
CA LYS A 117 11.48 12.72 -8.39
C LYS A 117 11.30 14.24 -8.42
N ALA A 118 12.32 15.00 -8.03
CA ALA A 118 12.26 16.45 -8.10
C ALA A 118 12.01 16.81 -9.56
N ALA A 119 10.86 17.44 -9.85
CA ALA A 119 10.50 17.86 -11.19
C ALA A 119 11.60 18.77 -11.76
N GLY A 120 12.49 18.18 -12.57
CA GLY A 120 13.44 18.86 -13.45
C GLY A 120 14.49 19.77 -12.81
N ARG A 121 14.88 19.57 -11.55
CA ARG A 121 16.02 20.32 -10.97
C ARG A 121 17.05 19.38 -10.37
N ASP A 122 18.26 19.45 -10.94
CA ASP A 122 19.51 18.85 -10.44
C ASP A 122 19.98 19.51 -9.14
N THR A 123 19.08 19.70 -8.18
CA THR A 123 19.50 20.09 -6.84
C THR A 123 20.11 18.87 -6.16
N PRO A 124 21.38 18.93 -5.71
CA PRO A 124 22.01 17.85 -4.97
C PRO A 124 21.20 17.57 -3.71
N THR A 125 20.39 16.53 -3.75
CA THR A 125 19.62 16.06 -2.60
C THR A 125 20.63 15.51 -1.59
N LEU A 126 20.65 16.10 -0.39
CA LEU A 126 21.23 15.46 0.80
C LEU A 126 20.84 13.98 0.77
N ALA A 127 21.82 13.10 0.98
CA ALA A 127 21.65 11.64 0.88
C ALA A 127 20.44 11.19 1.71
N THR A 128 19.30 11.07 1.03
CA THR A 128 18.07 10.55 1.63
C THR A 128 18.19 9.04 1.53
N PRO A 129 17.98 8.31 2.63
CA PRO A 129 17.93 6.86 2.59
C PRO A 129 16.96 6.42 1.50
N SER A 130 17.33 5.36 0.78
CA SER A 130 16.43 4.76 -0.18
C SER A 130 15.16 4.24 0.52
N THR A 131 14.07 4.10 -0.23
CA THR A 131 12.84 3.48 0.28
C THR A 131 13.12 2.11 0.91
N HIS A 132 13.93 1.26 0.26
CA HIS A 132 14.29 -0.06 0.80
C HIS A 132 15.14 0.00 2.08
N GLU A 133 16.06 0.95 2.20
CA GLU A 133 16.88 1.13 3.43
C GLU A 133 16.00 1.52 4.61
N THR A 134 14.98 2.33 4.37
CA THR A 134 13.99 2.68 5.40
C THR A 134 13.15 1.46 5.78
N LEU A 135 12.60 0.76 4.79
CA LEU A 135 11.67 -0.36 5.02
C LEU A 135 12.33 -1.55 5.72
N SER A 136 13.60 -1.84 5.42
CA SER A 136 14.37 -2.91 6.09
C SER A 136 14.62 -2.68 7.57
N ARG A 137 14.48 -1.43 8.05
CA ARG A 137 14.64 -1.07 9.45
C ARG A 137 13.33 -1.14 10.26
N LEU A 138 12.19 -1.41 9.60
CA LEU A 138 10.91 -1.43 10.29
C LEU A 138 10.78 -2.68 11.17
N PRO A 139 10.61 -2.52 12.50
CA PRO A 139 10.83 -3.60 13.46
C PRO A 139 9.70 -4.63 13.50
N ALA A 140 8.54 -4.37 12.90
CA ALA A 140 7.40 -5.29 12.91
C ALA A 140 6.99 -5.76 11.50
N LEU A 141 7.62 -5.23 10.45
CA LEU A 141 7.19 -5.46 9.08
C LEU A 141 7.38 -6.93 8.68
N THR A 142 6.30 -7.53 8.19
CA THR A 142 6.24 -8.92 7.71
C THR A 142 5.58 -9.02 6.34
N HIS A 143 4.71 -8.08 5.99
CA HIS A 143 3.97 -8.05 4.73
C HIS A 143 4.18 -6.68 4.09
N LEU A 144 4.68 -6.67 2.86
CA LEU A 144 4.96 -5.45 2.11
C LEU A 144 4.35 -5.57 0.72
N SER A 145 3.70 -4.52 0.26
CA SER A 145 3.25 -4.42 -1.12
C SER A 145 3.58 -3.06 -1.72
N PHE A 146 3.83 -3.08 -3.02
CA PHE A 146 3.91 -1.89 -3.85
C PHE A 146 2.78 -1.92 -4.85
N SER A 147 1.97 -0.88 -4.84
CA SER A 147 0.87 -0.68 -5.77
C SER A 147 1.34 0.14 -6.96
N ASN A 148 1.18 -0.44 -8.14
CA ASN A 148 1.54 0.11 -9.44
C ASN A 148 3.03 0.48 -9.62
N PRO A 149 3.99 -0.37 -9.22
CA PRO A 149 5.41 -0.06 -9.43
C PRO A 149 5.75 0.01 -10.93
N SER A 150 6.68 0.91 -11.26
CA SER A 150 7.16 1.21 -12.62
C SER A 150 7.75 0.01 -13.36
N GLY A 151 8.32 -0.95 -12.63
CA GLY A 151 8.94 -2.15 -13.22
C GLY A 151 10.15 -1.86 -14.10
N GLU A 152 10.96 -0.85 -13.76
CA GLU A 152 12.18 -0.51 -14.52
C GLU A 152 13.39 -1.35 -14.08
N SER A 153 13.44 -1.76 -12.82
CA SER A 153 14.56 -2.51 -12.24
C SER A 153 14.10 -3.46 -11.13
N TRP A 154 14.74 -4.63 -11.04
CA TRP A 154 14.55 -5.60 -9.97
C TRP A 154 15.39 -5.32 -8.73
N THR A 155 16.42 -4.46 -8.83
CA THR A 155 17.39 -4.25 -7.74
C THR A 155 16.74 -3.88 -6.41
N PRO A 156 15.75 -2.97 -6.31
CA PRO A 156 15.14 -2.68 -5.02
C PRO A 156 14.33 -3.83 -4.44
N VAL A 157 13.72 -4.66 -5.30
CA VAL A 157 12.98 -5.86 -4.89
C VAL A 157 13.96 -6.87 -4.32
N GLU A 158 15.10 -7.09 -5.00
CA GLU A 158 16.19 -7.95 -4.52
C GLU A 158 16.74 -7.46 -3.18
N SER A 159 17.05 -6.16 -3.06
CA SER A 159 17.54 -5.56 -1.82
C SER A 159 16.53 -5.70 -0.68
N LEU A 160 15.25 -5.43 -0.93
CA LEU A 160 14.21 -5.61 0.08
C LEU A 160 14.12 -7.05 0.58
N LEU A 161 14.13 -8.02 -0.32
CA LEU A 161 14.08 -9.43 0.06
C LEU A 161 15.34 -9.84 0.83
N ALA A 162 16.52 -9.37 0.43
CA ALA A 162 17.78 -9.65 1.12
C ALA A 162 17.85 -9.00 2.51
N ASP A 163 17.47 -7.72 2.62
CA ASP A 163 17.65 -6.91 3.82
C ASP A 163 16.49 -7.04 4.82
N CYS A 164 15.35 -7.60 4.40
CA CYS A 164 14.17 -7.83 5.26
C CYS A 164 13.98 -9.34 5.54
N PRO A 165 14.79 -9.97 6.42
CA PRO A 165 14.69 -11.42 6.69
C PRO A 165 13.37 -11.83 7.36
N ARG A 166 12.67 -10.87 7.99
CA ARG A 166 11.37 -11.10 8.63
C ARG A 166 10.19 -11.02 7.69
N LEU A 167 10.42 -10.54 6.47
CA LEU A 167 9.37 -10.44 5.47
C LEU A 167 8.89 -11.86 5.15
N VAL A 168 7.58 -12.07 5.26
CA VAL A 168 6.84 -13.28 4.90
C VAL A 168 6.43 -13.22 3.44
N VAL A 169 5.99 -12.05 2.98
CA VAL A 169 5.59 -11.83 1.58
C VAL A 169 5.90 -10.42 1.11
N LEU A 170 6.32 -10.33 -0.15
CA LEU A 170 6.44 -9.10 -0.92
C LEU A 170 5.50 -9.19 -2.13
N VAL A 171 4.51 -8.30 -2.19
CA VAL A 171 3.51 -8.29 -3.27
C VAL A 171 3.75 -7.10 -4.20
N LEU A 172 3.84 -7.34 -5.50
CA LEU A 172 3.78 -6.31 -6.53
C LEU A 172 2.37 -6.32 -7.14
N LEU A 173 1.62 -5.23 -6.98
CA LEU A 173 0.24 -5.11 -7.41
C LEU A 173 0.12 -4.17 -8.61
N TRP A 174 -0.67 -4.53 -9.60
CA TRP A 174 -0.97 -3.65 -10.74
C TRP A 174 -2.46 -3.61 -11.07
N PRO A 175 -2.96 -2.52 -11.64
CA PRO A 175 -4.32 -2.52 -12.14
C PRO A 175 -4.43 -3.51 -13.31
N LYS A 176 -5.58 -4.19 -13.44
CA LYS A 176 -5.82 -5.25 -14.44
C LYS A 176 -5.35 -4.90 -15.86
N TRP A 177 -5.55 -3.67 -16.31
CA TRP A 177 -5.16 -3.22 -17.65
C TRP A 177 -3.64 -3.18 -17.88
N ARG A 178 -2.82 -3.09 -16.83
CA ARG A 178 -1.35 -3.21 -16.90
C ARG A 178 -0.85 -4.65 -16.76
N ALA A 179 -1.70 -5.59 -16.35
CA ALA A 179 -1.27 -6.95 -16.04
C ALA A 179 -0.52 -7.66 -17.18
N PRO A 180 -0.92 -7.55 -18.48
CA PRO A 180 -0.21 -8.23 -19.56
C PRO A 180 1.26 -7.80 -19.71
N SER A 181 1.53 -6.49 -19.75
CA SER A 181 2.89 -5.97 -19.89
C SER A 181 3.73 -6.23 -18.63
N ARG A 182 3.10 -6.17 -17.45
CA ARG A 182 3.76 -6.48 -16.17
C ARG A 182 4.07 -7.96 -16.01
N ARG A 183 3.26 -8.85 -16.58
CA ARG A 183 3.54 -10.29 -16.62
C ARG A 183 4.77 -10.59 -17.47
N GLN A 184 4.89 -9.95 -18.63
CA GLN A 184 6.09 -10.07 -19.45
C GLN A 184 7.34 -9.62 -18.69
N TRP A 185 7.26 -8.49 -17.97
CA TRP A 185 8.35 -8.02 -17.11
C TRP A 185 8.64 -8.97 -15.94
N ALA A 186 7.62 -9.47 -15.24
CA ALA A 186 7.77 -10.46 -14.17
C ALA A 186 8.51 -11.73 -14.63
N ASN A 187 8.25 -12.17 -15.86
CA ASN A 187 8.91 -13.35 -16.44
C ASN A 187 10.41 -13.13 -16.75
N THR A 188 10.90 -11.88 -16.79
CA THR A 188 12.34 -11.60 -16.91
C THR A 188 13.04 -11.49 -15.56
N SER A 189 12.33 -11.74 -14.46
CA SER A 189 12.87 -11.56 -13.11
C SER A 189 14.05 -12.51 -12.83
N PRO A 190 15.18 -11.98 -12.34
CA PRO A 190 16.26 -12.80 -11.78
C PRO A 190 15.91 -13.33 -10.38
N VAL A 191 14.86 -12.82 -9.74
CA VAL A 191 14.50 -13.15 -8.35
C VAL A 191 14.03 -14.61 -8.27
N ARG A 192 14.52 -15.33 -7.26
CA ARG A 192 14.12 -16.73 -6.96
C ARG A 192 13.57 -16.90 -5.55
N ASP A 193 13.38 -15.80 -4.84
CA ASP A 193 12.85 -15.82 -3.49
C ASP A 193 11.35 -16.20 -3.50
N PRO A 194 10.93 -17.25 -2.77
CA PRO A 194 9.55 -17.70 -2.76
C PRO A 194 8.58 -16.67 -2.16
N ARG A 195 9.09 -15.68 -1.41
CA ARG A 195 8.28 -14.62 -0.80
C ARG A 195 7.82 -13.57 -1.81
N LEU A 196 8.41 -13.51 -3.01
CA LEU A 196 7.98 -12.59 -4.06
C LEU A 196 6.73 -13.13 -4.77
N VAL A 197 5.71 -12.27 -4.81
CA VAL A 197 4.42 -12.53 -5.42
C VAL A 197 3.95 -11.32 -6.22
N CYS A 198 3.21 -11.56 -7.29
CA CYS A 198 2.61 -10.58 -8.18
C CYS A 198 1.09 -10.76 -8.16
N GLY A 199 0.35 -9.67 -8.23
CA GLY A 199 -1.10 -9.69 -8.24
C GLY A 199 -1.68 -8.54 -9.03
N VAL A 200 -3.00 -8.58 -9.15
CA VAL A 200 -3.78 -7.54 -9.81
C VAL A 200 -4.85 -7.04 -8.86
N TYR A 201 -5.20 -5.77 -9.01
CA TYR A 201 -6.35 -5.17 -8.34
C TYR A 201 -7.26 -4.50 -9.37
N ASP A 202 -8.53 -4.36 -9.00
CA ASP A 202 -9.50 -3.63 -9.79
C ASP A 202 -9.21 -2.13 -9.74
N GLY A 203 -9.33 -1.44 -10.88
CA GLY A 203 -9.14 0.01 -10.93
C GLY A 203 -10.41 0.79 -10.63
N GLY A 204 -10.27 2.10 -10.40
CA GLY A 204 -11.41 3.02 -10.33
C GLY A 204 -12.32 2.76 -9.14
N ARG A 205 -13.64 2.67 -9.38
CA ARG A 205 -14.64 2.53 -8.31
C ARG A 205 -14.53 1.22 -7.53
N ASP A 206 -13.96 0.20 -8.13
CA ASP A 206 -13.88 -1.15 -7.55
C ASP A 206 -12.52 -1.41 -6.87
N ALA A 207 -11.64 -0.41 -6.80
CA ALA A 207 -10.30 -0.55 -6.20
C ALA A 207 -10.32 -0.98 -4.73
N TRP A 208 -11.43 -0.75 -4.04
CA TRP A 208 -11.62 -1.12 -2.64
C TRP A 208 -12.53 -2.33 -2.45
N ALA A 209 -13.05 -2.94 -3.51
CA ALA A 209 -14.02 -4.03 -3.38
C ALA A 209 -13.48 -5.20 -2.53
N ASP A 210 -12.22 -5.57 -2.74
CA ASP A 210 -11.54 -6.61 -1.95
C ASP A 210 -11.43 -6.22 -0.46
N TRP A 211 -11.04 -4.98 -0.18
CA TRP A 211 -10.93 -4.46 1.18
C TRP A 211 -12.32 -4.40 1.86
N GLU A 212 -13.34 -3.94 1.15
CA GLU A 212 -14.72 -3.85 1.66
C GLU A 212 -15.30 -5.24 1.92
N ASN A 213 -15.12 -6.20 1.01
CA ASN A 213 -15.57 -7.57 1.19
C ASN A 213 -14.87 -8.23 2.37
N HIS A 214 -13.56 -8.01 2.54
CA HIS A 214 -12.86 -8.48 3.73
C HIS A 214 -13.42 -7.86 5.02
N ALA A 215 -13.53 -6.53 5.07
CA ALA A 215 -13.98 -5.80 6.25
C ALA A 215 -15.44 -6.13 6.65
N LEU A 216 -16.32 -6.37 5.67
CA LEU A 216 -17.75 -6.59 5.90
C LEU A 216 -18.16 -8.06 5.98
N ARG A 217 -17.51 -8.93 5.21
CA ARG A 217 -17.94 -10.33 5.01
C ARG A 217 -16.92 -11.34 5.50
N GLY A 218 -15.72 -10.90 5.89
CA GLY A 218 -14.63 -11.81 6.26
C GLY A 218 -14.16 -12.67 5.08
N GLU A 219 -14.35 -12.17 3.84
CA GLU A 219 -13.77 -12.80 2.65
C GLU A 219 -12.24 -12.65 2.68
N ALA A 220 -11.55 -13.55 2.00
CA ALA A 220 -10.09 -13.52 1.97
C ALA A 220 -9.59 -12.30 1.19
N ASP A 221 -8.82 -11.43 1.85
CA ASP A 221 -8.18 -10.29 1.20
C ASP A 221 -6.98 -10.74 0.33
N PHE A 222 -6.33 -9.80 -0.34
CA PHE A 222 -5.18 -10.14 -1.17
C PHE A 222 -3.96 -10.60 -0.36
N TRP A 223 -3.85 -10.21 0.93
CA TRP A 223 -2.75 -10.65 1.79
C TRP A 223 -2.87 -12.13 2.10
N GLU A 224 -4.06 -12.58 2.50
CA GLU A 224 -4.33 -13.99 2.77
C GLU A 224 -4.10 -14.86 1.53
N ARG A 225 -4.48 -14.37 0.34
CA ARG A 225 -4.20 -15.04 -0.93
C ARG A 225 -2.70 -15.09 -1.24
N ALA A 226 -1.95 -14.03 -0.92
CA ALA A 226 -0.51 -13.98 -1.12
C ALA A 226 0.23 -14.92 -0.17
N GLU A 227 -0.15 -14.96 1.11
CA GLU A 227 0.40 -15.90 2.09
C GLU A 227 0.20 -17.36 1.67
N GLU A 228 -1.02 -17.72 1.26
CA GLU A 228 -1.31 -19.08 0.77
C GLU A 228 -0.49 -19.41 -0.49
N PHE A 229 -0.30 -18.44 -1.39
CA PHE A 229 0.54 -18.63 -2.57
C PHE A 229 2.02 -18.85 -2.22
N VAL A 230 2.59 -18.06 -1.29
CA VAL A 230 3.96 -18.27 -0.77
C VAL A 230 4.08 -19.64 -0.10
N LYS A 231 3.09 -20.03 0.70
CA LYS A 231 3.08 -21.34 1.36
C LYS A 231 3.11 -22.48 0.34
N ARG A 232 2.31 -22.41 -0.72
CA ARG A 232 2.34 -23.38 -1.83
C ARG A 232 3.68 -23.42 -2.54
N LYS A 233 4.36 -22.28 -2.74
CA LYS A 233 5.74 -22.24 -3.25
C LYS A 233 6.72 -22.96 -2.33
N LEU A 234 6.65 -22.69 -1.03
CA LEU A 234 7.52 -23.33 -0.03
C LEU A 234 7.31 -24.85 0.03
N CYS A 235 6.07 -25.30 -0.19
CA CYS A 235 5.71 -26.72 -0.31
C CYS A 235 6.02 -27.35 -1.67
N LYS A 236 6.50 -26.56 -2.66
CA LYS A 236 6.74 -26.96 -4.05
C LYS A 236 5.49 -27.40 -4.83
N ASP A 237 4.32 -26.94 -4.39
CA ASP A 237 3.06 -27.10 -5.14
C ASP A 237 2.95 -26.07 -6.28
N VAL A 238 3.77 -25.01 -6.21
CA VAL A 238 3.92 -23.96 -7.23
C VAL A 238 5.41 -23.70 -7.39
N ASP A 239 5.89 -23.56 -8.63
CA ASP A 239 7.29 -23.22 -8.89
C ASP A 239 7.67 -21.87 -8.27
N ALA A 240 8.89 -21.76 -7.73
CA ALA A 240 9.37 -20.52 -7.13
C ALA A 240 9.40 -19.34 -8.14
N GLU A 241 9.56 -19.66 -9.43
CA GLU A 241 9.56 -18.71 -10.56
C GLU A 241 8.14 -18.27 -10.99
N CYS A 242 7.09 -18.93 -10.51
CA CYS A 242 5.72 -18.51 -10.79
C CYS A 242 5.33 -17.37 -9.86
N PHE A 243 5.21 -16.14 -10.34
CA PHE A 243 4.93 -14.99 -9.48
C PHE A 243 3.44 -14.68 -9.31
N TRP A 244 2.58 -15.06 -10.26
CA TRP A 244 1.22 -14.52 -10.36
C TRP A 244 0.18 -15.25 -9.51
N MET A 245 -0.49 -14.51 -8.63
CA MET A 245 -1.69 -14.96 -7.90
C MET A 245 -2.91 -14.88 -8.80
N GLY A 246 -3.77 -15.90 -8.73
CA GLY A 246 -4.88 -16.09 -9.67
C GLY A 246 -4.38 -16.85 -10.89
N GLY A 247 -4.98 -18.00 -11.17
CA GLY A 247 -4.58 -18.85 -12.29
C GLY A 247 -4.71 -18.15 -13.64
N GLU A 248 -4.27 -18.82 -14.70
CA GLU A 248 -4.30 -18.27 -16.06
C GLU A 248 -5.70 -17.82 -16.50
N ASP A 249 -6.74 -18.47 -15.98
CA ASP A 249 -8.15 -18.19 -16.23
C ASP A 249 -8.55 -16.75 -15.88
N PHE A 250 -7.90 -16.13 -14.87
CA PHE A 250 -8.21 -14.76 -14.47
C PHE A 250 -7.82 -13.74 -15.53
N LEU A 251 -6.76 -14.02 -16.29
CA LEU A 251 -6.25 -13.13 -17.34
C LEU A 251 -6.94 -13.36 -18.68
N LEU A 252 -7.37 -14.60 -18.95
CA LEU A 252 -8.14 -14.94 -20.16
C LEU A 252 -9.56 -14.33 -20.13
N ALA A 253 -10.07 -13.99 -18.94
CA ALA A 253 -11.34 -13.31 -18.78
C ALA A 253 -11.26 -11.78 -18.97
N LEU A 254 -10.06 -11.21 -19.20
CA LEU A 254 -9.94 -9.79 -19.52
C LEU A 254 -10.46 -9.57 -20.94
N PRO A 255 -11.49 -8.73 -21.14
CA PRO A 255 -11.91 -8.38 -22.50
C PRO A 255 -10.70 -7.83 -23.24
N GLU A 256 -10.47 -8.31 -24.47
CA GLU A 256 -9.41 -7.78 -25.34
C GLU A 256 -9.51 -6.26 -25.30
N ALA A 257 -8.49 -5.60 -24.73
CA ALA A 257 -8.55 -4.17 -24.47
C ALA A 257 -8.79 -3.47 -25.81
N ASP A 258 -9.99 -2.89 -25.98
CA ASP A 258 -10.31 -2.04 -27.11
C ASP A 258 -9.24 -0.97 -27.18
N SER A 259 -8.34 -1.09 -28.16
CA SER A 259 -7.09 -0.33 -28.29
C SER A 259 -7.32 1.14 -28.69
N SER A 260 -8.48 1.71 -28.37
CA SER A 260 -8.93 3.04 -28.80
C SER A 260 -9.17 4.04 -27.66
N GLY A 261 -8.92 3.67 -26.39
CA GLY A 261 -9.01 4.61 -25.27
C GLY A 261 -7.72 5.41 -25.09
N SER A 262 -7.66 6.63 -25.61
CA SER A 262 -6.51 7.53 -25.43
C SER A 262 -6.25 7.80 -23.95
N GLU A 263 -5.00 7.59 -23.53
CA GLU A 263 -4.43 8.07 -22.27
C GLU A 263 -4.53 9.60 -22.22
N ALA A 264 -5.63 10.11 -21.66
CA ALA A 264 -5.64 11.41 -21.02
C ALA A 264 -5.36 11.16 -19.55
N GLU A 265 -4.06 11.16 -19.20
CA GLU A 265 -3.59 11.20 -17.82
C GLU A 265 -4.20 12.42 -17.12
N ALA A 266 -4.93 12.16 -16.04
CA ALA A 266 -5.19 13.17 -15.02
C ALA A 266 -3.93 13.26 -14.16
N ASP A 267 -3.04 14.18 -14.52
CA ASP A 267 -2.05 14.77 -13.62
C ASP A 267 -2.72 15.69 -12.58
#